data_AF-A0A5N4C869-F1
#
_entry.id   AF-A0A5N4C869-F1
#
_cell.length_a   1.000
_cell.length_b   1.000
_cell.length_c   1.000
_cell.angle_alpha   90.00
_cell.angle_beta   90.00
_cell.angle_gamma   90.00
#
_symmetry.space_group_name_H-M   'P 1'
#
loop_
_entity.id
_entity.type
_entity.pdbx_description
1 polymer ?
#
loop_
_entity_poly.entity_id
_entity_poly.type
_entity_poly.pdbx_seq_one_letter_code
_entity_poly.pdbx_strand_id
1 'polypeptide(L)'
;MPSGNLWRVLGLCLLSVGTWGQEDSEETAYKVSISGNRVELTCPEDFEPLTWEKNNQKIAETYEKHLLLDNFSEMENSGYYTCSTKEKKSHRIYLKARGQNRERPPPVPNPDYEPIRKGQRDLYSGLNQRGI
;
A
#
# COMPACT_ATOMS: atom_id res chain seq x y z
N MET A 1 -36.34 55.75 27.16
CA MET A 1 -36.04 54.54 27.94
C MET A 1 -36.31 53.32 27.05
N PRO A 2 -35.33 52.44 26.86
CA PRO A 2 -35.43 51.27 25.99
C PRO A 2 -35.88 50.03 26.79
N SER A 3 -36.77 49.21 26.25
CA SER A 3 -37.02 47.80 26.66
C SER A 3 -38.11 47.23 25.74
N GLY A 4 -38.01 46.09 25.11
CA GLY A 4 -37.08 44.99 25.31
C GLY A 4 -37.15 44.03 24.12
N ASN A 5 -36.17 43.15 24.13
CA ASN A 5 -35.82 42.17 23.12
C ASN A 5 -36.99 41.24 22.72
N LEU A 6 -37.08 40.92 21.43
CA LEU A 6 -37.54 39.60 21.01
C LEU A 6 -36.66 39.10 19.86
N TRP A 7 -35.72 38.24 20.22
CA TRP A 7 -34.94 37.40 19.31
C TRP A 7 -35.81 36.37 18.59
N ARG A 8 -35.23 35.79 17.52
CA ARG A 8 -35.64 34.60 16.76
C ARG A 8 -36.64 34.90 15.65
N VAL A 9 -36.32 34.73 14.38
CA VAL A 9 -35.78 33.52 13.78
C VAL A 9 -34.81 33.88 12.64
N LEU A 10 -33.53 33.94 12.97
CA LEU A 10 -32.44 33.89 11.99
C LEU A 10 -32.03 32.42 11.97
N GLY A 11 -32.50 31.66 10.97
CA GLY A 11 -32.34 30.21 11.01
C GLY A 11 -32.98 29.43 9.87
N LEU A 12 -32.93 29.93 8.64
CA LEU A 12 -32.84 29.04 7.48
C LEU A 12 -31.36 28.88 7.16
N CYS A 13 -30.67 28.08 7.97
CA CYS A 13 -29.43 27.45 7.51
C CYS A 13 -29.84 26.51 6.38
N LEU A 14 -29.65 26.98 5.16
CA LEU A 14 -29.52 26.13 3.99
C LEU A 14 -28.51 25.05 4.38
N LEU A 15 -28.97 23.82 4.55
CA LEU A 15 -28.12 22.65 4.50
C LEU A 15 -27.68 22.51 3.04
N SER A 16 -26.82 23.44 2.61
CA SER A 16 -25.85 23.16 1.56
C SER A 16 -24.92 22.12 2.17
N VAL A 17 -25.36 20.86 2.12
CA VAL A 17 -24.47 19.72 2.14
C VAL A 17 -23.58 19.93 0.92
N GLY A 18 -22.46 20.61 1.14
CA GLY A 18 -21.34 20.52 0.24
C GLY A 18 -20.94 19.07 0.27
N THR A 19 -21.42 18.29 -0.70
CA THR A 19 -20.71 17.09 -1.10
C THR A 19 -19.32 17.59 -1.45
N TRP A 20 -18.33 17.32 -0.60
CA TRP A 20 -16.95 17.37 -1.06
C TRP A 20 -16.90 16.40 -2.22
N GLY A 21 -16.93 16.94 -3.44
CA GLY A 21 -16.42 16.25 -4.60
C GLY A 21 -14.96 16.01 -4.28
N GLN A 22 -14.66 14.82 -3.78
CA GLN A 22 -13.36 14.23 -3.95
C GLN A 22 -13.22 14.19 -5.46
N GLU A 23 -12.55 15.17 -6.03
CA GLU A 23 -12.20 15.15 -7.44
C GLU A 23 -11.33 13.91 -7.58
N ASP A 24 -11.96 12.85 -8.08
CA ASP A 24 -11.33 11.59 -8.36
C ASP A 24 -10.23 11.91 -9.36
N SER A 25 -9.00 12.08 -8.85
CA SER A 25 -7.77 12.15 -9.65
C SER A 25 -7.53 10.74 -10.19
N GLU A 26 -8.46 10.29 -11.01
CA GLU A 26 -8.40 9.03 -11.72
C GLU A 26 -7.29 9.14 -12.78
N GLU A 27 -6.54 8.05 -12.93
CA GLU A 27 -5.68 7.73 -14.08
C GLU A 27 -4.17 8.04 -14.06
N THR A 28 -3.49 8.27 -12.93
CA THR A 28 -2.00 8.27 -12.92
C THR A 28 -1.34 7.25 -11.99
N ALA A 29 -2.12 6.35 -11.37
CA ALA A 29 -1.60 5.30 -10.52
C ALA A 29 -1.40 3.99 -11.29
N TYR A 30 -0.30 3.29 -10.99
CA TYR A 30 -0.08 1.94 -11.50
C TYR A 30 -1.16 1.00 -10.99
N LYS A 31 -1.75 0.22 -11.90
CA LYS A 31 -2.64 -0.87 -11.52
C LYS A 31 -1.81 -2.15 -11.34
N VAL A 32 -1.91 -2.73 -10.15
CA VAL A 32 -1.19 -3.95 -9.78
C VAL A 32 -2.20 -5.05 -9.51
N SER A 33 -2.10 -6.17 -10.23
CA SER A 33 -2.91 -7.37 -10.03
C SER A 33 -2.00 -8.51 -9.56
N ILE A 34 -2.35 -9.13 -8.43
CA ILE A 34 -1.55 -10.20 -7.81
C ILE A 34 -2.41 -11.46 -7.74
N SER A 35 -1.96 -12.55 -8.36
CA SER A 35 -2.64 -13.84 -8.35
C SER A 35 -1.65 -14.96 -8.02
N GLY A 36 -1.72 -15.50 -6.79
CA GLY A 36 -0.79 -16.53 -6.33
C GLY A 36 0.65 -16.02 -6.19
N ASN A 37 1.54 -16.49 -7.06
CA ASN A 37 2.91 -15.99 -7.23
C ASN A 37 3.09 -15.19 -8.54
N ARG A 38 2.02 -14.88 -9.27
CA ARG A 38 2.07 -14.06 -10.48
C ARG A 38 1.71 -12.62 -10.15
N VAL A 39 2.50 -11.68 -10.65
CA VAL A 39 2.23 -10.24 -10.55
C VAL A 39 2.09 -9.66 -11.95
N GLU A 40 1.03 -8.89 -12.15
CA GLU A 40 0.76 -8.14 -13.37
C GLU A 40 0.79 -6.64 -13.05
N LEU A 41 1.71 -5.93 -13.68
CA LEU A 41 1.83 -4.48 -13.56
C LEU A 41 1.27 -3.82 -14.81
N THR A 42 0.36 -2.87 -14.64
CA THR A 42 -0.18 -2.05 -15.73
C THR A 42 0.36 -0.63 -15.60
N CYS A 43 1.01 -0.14 -16.66
CA CYS A 43 1.47 1.24 -16.71
C CYS A 43 0.27 2.19 -16.63
N PRO A 44 0.30 3.27 -15.84
CA PRO A 44 -0.82 4.21 -15.75
C PRO A 44 -1.10 4.89 -17.08
N GLU A 45 -0.06 5.15 -17.87
CA GLU A 45 -0.18 5.92 -19.09
C GLU A 45 0.00 5.07 -20.34
N ASP A 46 -0.84 5.36 -21.33
CA ASP A 46 -0.86 4.69 -22.63
C ASP A 46 0.25 5.25 -23.52
N PHE A 47 1.43 4.64 -23.41
CA PHE A 47 2.57 4.98 -24.25
C PHE A 47 2.85 3.88 -25.29
N GLU A 48 3.19 4.31 -26.51
CA GLU A 48 3.72 3.44 -27.56
C GLU A 48 5.01 4.05 -28.13
N PRO A 49 6.18 3.37 -28.12
CA PRO A 49 6.51 2.08 -27.50
C PRO A 49 6.87 2.19 -26.01
N LEU A 50 6.70 1.09 -25.25
CA LEU A 50 6.91 1.04 -23.80
C LEU A 50 8.18 0.25 -23.43
N THR A 51 9.04 0.88 -22.63
CA THR A 51 10.23 0.26 -22.05
C THR A 51 10.01 0.07 -20.55
N TRP A 52 10.17 -1.16 -20.07
CA TRP A 52 10.09 -1.47 -18.65
C TRP A 52 11.47 -1.53 -18.03
N GLU A 53 11.67 -0.78 -16.95
CA GLU A 53 12.89 -0.73 -16.18
C GLU A 53 12.62 -1.22 -14.74
N LYS A 54 13.54 -2.04 -14.20
CA LYS A 54 13.58 -2.40 -12.78
C LYS A 54 14.94 -2.04 -12.20
N ASN A 55 14.94 -1.30 -11.09
CA ASN A 55 16.16 -0.82 -10.45
C ASN A 55 17.12 -0.14 -11.44
N ASN A 56 16.56 0.60 -12.41
CA ASN A 56 17.27 1.29 -13.51
C ASN A 56 17.91 0.36 -14.56
N GLN A 57 17.57 -0.94 -14.55
CA GLN A 57 17.97 -1.90 -15.58
C GLN A 57 16.77 -2.20 -16.49
N LYS A 58 16.97 -2.11 -17.81
CA LYS A 58 15.93 -2.47 -18.79
C LYS A 58 15.65 -3.96 -18.72
N ILE A 59 14.37 -4.32 -18.53
CA ILE A 59 13.91 -5.73 -18.50
C ILE A 59 13.36 -6.13 -19.87
N ALA A 60 12.51 -5.29 -20.45
CA ALA A 60 11.80 -5.58 -21.68
C ALA A 60 11.46 -4.29 -22.46
N GLU A 61 11.50 -4.38 -23.79
CA GLU A 61 10.94 -3.39 -24.70
C GLU A 61 9.72 -4.05 -25.37
N THR A 62 8.53 -3.52 -25.14
CA THR A 62 7.26 -4.15 -25.55
C THR A 62 6.23 -3.08 -25.89
N TYR A 63 5.23 -3.41 -26.71
CA TYR A 63 4.12 -2.52 -27.05
C TYR A 63 2.93 -2.69 -26.09
N GLU A 64 3.03 -3.63 -25.15
CA GLU A 64 1.98 -3.97 -24.21
C GLU A 64 2.06 -3.09 -22.96
N LYS A 65 0.90 -2.58 -22.55
CA LYS A 65 0.73 -1.79 -21.31
C LYS A 65 0.96 -2.62 -20.05
N HIS A 66 0.89 -3.94 -20.15
CA HIS A 66 0.97 -4.87 -19.02
C HIS A 66 2.33 -5.59 -19.01
N LEU A 67 2.95 -5.66 -17.85
CA LEU A 67 4.16 -6.47 -17.60
C LEU A 67 3.78 -7.65 -16.71
N LEU A 68 3.94 -8.86 -17.25
CA LEU A 68 3.71 -10.11 -16.53
C LEU A 68 4.99 -10.61 -15.87
N LEU A 69 4.94 -10.78 -14.55
CA LEU A 69 6.00 -11.35 -13.74
C LEU A 69 5.51 -12.69 -13.18
N ASP A 70 5.87 -13.78 -13.86
CA ASP A 70 5.64 -15.14 -13.38
C ASP A 70 6.62 -15.54 -12.27
N ASN A 71 6.16 -16.39 -11.35
CA ASN A 71 6.95 -16.91 -10.22
C ASN A 71 7.70 -15.83 -9.42
N PHE A 72 6.97 -14.81 -8.99
CA PHE A 72 7.49 -13.69 -8.23
C PHE A 72 8.15 -14.13 -6.92
N SER A 73 9.45 -13.86 -6.79
CA SER A 73 10.24 -13.99 -5.56
C SER A 73 10.41 -12.63 -4.90
N GLU A 74 10.12 -12.52 -3.60
CA GLU A 74 10.33 -11.28 -2.85
C GLU A 74 11.80 -10.84 -2.89
N MET A 75 12.73 -11.79 -2.82
CA MET A 75 14.17 -11.48 -2.79
C MET A 75 14.67 -10.99 -4.14
N GLU A 76 14.17 -11.57 -5.23
CA GLU A 76 14.69 -11.29 -6.56
C GLU A 76 13.91 -10.20 -7.25
N ASN A 77 12.57 -10.19 -7.14
CA ASN A 77 11.69 -9.34 -7.92
C ASN A 77 11.23 -8.07 -7.18
N SER A 78 11.43 -7.95 -5.87
CA SER A 78 11.12 -6.67 -5.19
C SER A 78 12.05 -5.55 -5.65
N GLY A 79 11.51 -4.35 -5.83
CA GLY A 79 12.31 -3.22 -6.28
C GLY A 79 11.50 -2.09 -6.91
N TYR A 80 12.21 -1.14 -7.49
CA TYR A 80 11.61 -0.02 -8.20
C TYR A 80 11.34 -0.40 -9.64
N TYR A 81 10.09 -0.26 -10.07
CA TYR A 81 9.66 -0.42 -11.45
C TYR A 81 9.31 0.94 -12.04
N THR A 82 9.60 1.11 -13.32
CA THR A 82 9.29 2.33 -14.08
C THR A 82 8.95 1.94 -15.50
N CYS A 83 7.89 2.53 -16.04
CA CYS A 83 7.58 2.41 -17.46
C CYS A 83 7.99 3.73 -18.13
N SER A 84 8.74 3.63 -19.22
CA SER A 84 9.25 4.79 -19.95
C SER A 84 8.93 4.64 -21.43
N THR A 85 8.62 5.75 -22.08
CA THR A 85 8.64 5.86 -23.53
C THR A 85 9.85 6.68 -23.98
N LYS A 86 10.06 6.80 -25.28
CA LYS A 86 11.19 7.55 -25.87
C LYS A 86 11.22 9.01 -25.40
N GLU A 87 10.06 9.58 -25.08
CA GLU A 87 9.89 11.00 -24.79
C GLU A 87 9.52 11.30 -23.32
N LYS A 88 8.87 10.36 -22.62
CA LYS A 88 8.31 10.57 -21.28
C LYS A 88 8.58 9.38 -20.37
N LYS A 89 8.86 9.65 -19.09
CA LYS A 89 8.98 8.63 -18.05
C LYS A 89 7.81 8.76 -17.09
N SER A 90 7.19 7.64 -16.73
CA SER A 90 6.17 7.62 -15.69
C SER A 90 6.80 7.72 -14.29
N HIS A 91 5.94 7.85 -13.28
CA HIS A 91 6.36 7.80 -11.88
C HIS A 91 6.97 6.44 -11.54
N ARG A 92 7.85 6.39 -10.53
CA ARG A 92 8.44 5.13 -10.07
C ARG A 92 7.52 4.47 -9.05
N ILE A 93 7.30 3.16 -9.15
CA ILE A 93 6.63 2.38 -8.10
C ILE A 93 7.61 1.42 -7.43
N TYR A 94 7.48 1.27 -6.12
CA TYR A 94 8.20 0.24 -5.37
C TYR A 94 7.31 -0.98 -5.19
N LEU A 95 7.61 -2.06 -5.90
CA LEU A 95 6.88 -3.31 -5.79
C LEU A 95 7.53 -4.19 -4.72
N LYS A 96 6.75 -4.56 -3.71
CA LYS A 96 7.11 -5.56 -2.71
C LYS A 96 5.90 -6.44 -2.43
N ALA A 97 5.94 -7.65 -2.98
CA ALA A 97 4.92 -8.66 -2.74
C ALA A 97 5.55 -9.87 -2.05
N ARG A 98 4.77 -10.56 -1.23
CA ARG A 98 5.16 -11.86 -0.66
C ARG A 98 4.40 -12.92 -1.43
N GLY A 99 5.12 -13.74 -2.20
CA GLY A 99 4.54 -14.96 -2.72
C GLY A 99 4.23 -15.93 -1.58
N GLN A 100 3.43 -16.96 -1.85
CA GLN A 100 3.25 -18.10 -0.93
C GLN A 100 4.50 -18.98 -0.82
N ASN A 101 5.70 -18.40 -0.86
CA ASN A 101 6.91 -19.16 -0.63
C ASN A 101 7.08 -19.35 0.89
N ARG A 102 6.84 -20.59 1.32
CA ARG A 102 6.95 -21.11 2.70
C ARG A 102 8.41 -21.16 3.20
N GLU A 103 9.38 -20.71 2.43
CA GLU A 103 10.82 -20.85 2.68
C GLU A 103 11.46 -19.76 3.53
N ARG A 104 10.70 -18.86 4.18
CA ARG A 104 11.34 -18.09 5.25
C ARG A 104 11.74 -19.08 6.33
N PRO A 105 13.05 -19.27 6.60
CA PRO A 105 13.45 -20.08 7.73
C PRO A 105 12.76 -19.50 8.97
N PRO A 106 12.30 -20.35 9.90
CA PRO A 106 11.69 -19.86 11.12
C PRO A 106 12.64 -18.83 11.76
N PRO A 107 12.12 -17.71 12.28
CA PRO A 107 12.95 -16.69 12.89
C PRO A 107 13.86 -17.37 13.92
N VAL A 108 15.16 -17.08 13.82
CA VAL A 108 16.17 -17.68 14.71
C VAL A 108 15.74 -17.40 16.15
N PRO A 109 15.70 -18.41 17.03
CA PRO A 109 15.40 -18.19 18.43
C PRO A 109 16.31 -17.09 18.98
N ASN A 110 15.72 -16.12 19.68
CA ASN A 110 16.48 -15.05 20.32
C ASN A 110 17.56 -15.69 21.22
N PRO A 111 18.86 -15.34 21.09
CA PRO A 111 19.93 -15.96 21.88
C PRO A 111 19.76 -15.73 23.39
N ASP A 112 19.09 -14.65 23.78
CA ASP A 112 18.76 -14.34 25.17
C ASP A 112 17.46 -15.03 25.65
N TYR A 113 16.93 -15.99 24.88
CA TYR A 113 15.76 -16.75 25.29
C TYR A 113 16.14 -17.80 26.34
N GLU A 114 15.99 -17.45 27.61
CA GLU A 114 15.96 -18.42 28.70
C GLU A 114 14.58 -19.09 28.76
N PRO A 115 14.49 -20.44 28.65
CA PRO A 115 13.22 -21.13 28.84
C PRO A 115 12.68 -20.88 30.25
N ILE A 116 11.48 -20.32 30.36
CA ILE A 116 10.82 -20.04 31.64
C ILE A 116 10.77 -21.32 32.47
N ARG A 117 11.46 -21.36 33.61
CA ARG A 117 11.42 -22.53 34.50
C ARG A 117 9.99 -22.70 35.02
N LYS A 118 9.52 -23.95 35.13
CA LYS A 118 8.12 -24.29 35.49
C LYS A 118 7.59 -23.64 36.78
N GLY A 119 8.44 -23.10 37.66
CA GLY A 119 8.07 -22.37 38.88
C GLY A 119 7.94 -20.84 38.74
N GLN A 120 8.15 -20.27 37.55
CA GLN A 120 8.15 -18.81 37.32
C GLN A 120 6.87 -18.33 36.60
N ARG A 121 5.90 -19.24 36.36
CA ARG A 121 4.59 -18.94 35.75
C ARG A 121 3.76 -17.99 36.60
N ASP A 122 3.87 -18.09 37.93
CA ASP A 122 3.10 -17.26 38.87
C ASP A 122 3.54 -15.80 38.88
N LEU A 123 4.74 -15.50 38.36
CA LEU A 123 5.28 -14.15 38.28
C LEU A 123 4.67 -13.33 37.12
N TYR A 124 4.15 -14.03 36.10
CA TYR A 124 3.49 -13.42 34.92
C TYR A 124 1.96 -13.46 34.99
N SER A 125 1.35 -14.22 35.91
CA SER A 125 -0.12 -14.31 36.02
C SER A 125 -0.81 -13.03 36.52
N GLY A 126 -0.05 -12.07 37.08
CA GLY A 126 -0.59 -10.79 37.57
C GLY A 126 -0.59 -9.65 36.55
N LEU A 127 0.06 -9.80 35.40
CA LEU A 127 0.20 -8.71 34.41
C LEU A 127 -1.02 -8.51 33.51
N ASN A 128 -1.94 -9.47 33.45
CA ASN A 128 -3.18 -9.39 32.66
C ASN A 128 -4.36 -8.77 33.44
N GLN A 129 -4.16 -8.18 34.62
CA GLN A 129 -5.26 -7.70 35.47
C GLN A 129 -5.50 -6.17 35.46
N ARG A 130 -4.91 -5.41 34.53
CA ARG A 130 -5.30 -4.00 34.34
C ARG A 130 -6.04 -3.80 33.04
N GLY A 131 -7.36 -3.96 33.12
CA GLY A 131 -8.31 -3.69 32.04
C GLY A 131 -9.74 -4.07 32.42
N ILE A 132 -10.30 -3.43 33.46
CA ILE A 132 -11.74 -3.12 33.56
C ILE A 132 -11.83 -1.61 33.61
#